data_AF-A0A930A6W2-F1
#
_entry.id   AF-A0A930A6W2-F1
#
_cell.length_a   1.000
_cell.length_b   1.000
_cell.length_c   1.000
_cell.angle_alpha   90.00
_cell.angle_beta   90.00
_cell.angle_gamma   90.00
#
_symmetry.space_group_name_H-M   'P 1'
#
loop_
_entity.id
_entity.type
_entity.pdbx_description
1 polymer ?
#
loop_
_entity_poly.entity_id
_entity_poly.type
_entity_poly.pdbx_seq_one_letter_code
_entity_poly.pdbx_strand_id
1 'polypeptide(L)'
;MNTNNRARIQTNLESIVNGMEFQELSDKFDNIIHTRDEDAIEASLYHIARILKRIFNIETKFSIIDRTGQSPFFGFNLFPTFEDIKDISVKVLSNSTDDIIDIWQNTDDWYVEIDSNILYNSSKQFNAKEIATLLLYRIEQVVFNYELPETVTMIVRQALTSLDYRSNAVARSAICRDLYIIPFLTAAGYVNYTRDLPVDSMLRATPESEQRYRVAFNKILTNFGMLETVDRNTTEFEHTLNYVLLMIFESINDMKYSTRTLRFNVKKYVDGLLSNYVKAIMKKIFIKFTNVNGKVPALEASNPKMKEMQEKIAEQHIVEQVQAIYESTKIIQEFIDKHGFVKKVDNKEIDIIRIEISDMETSDDKIFLIERVYKFLSIVNYSLSLLDDPELGKRVRVSKSMLQKQKSELEELRQTILEAKIAPKKYGLYVKYPVGYEG
;
A
#
# COMPACT_ATOMS: atom_id res chain seq x y z
N MET A 1 4.61 -17.35 11.02
CA MET A 1 3.24 -16.85 11.08
C MET A 1 2.98 -16.42 12.52
N ASN A 2 2.51 -15.19 12.73
CA ASN A 2 2.16 -14.73 14.08
C ASN A 2 0.99 -15.57 14.64
N THR A 3 0.94 -15.74 15.96
CA THR A 3 0.07 -16.72 16.65
C THR A 3 -1.43 -16.54 16.38
N ASN A 4 -1.88 -15.34 16.00
CA ASN A 4 -3.26 -15.04 15.60
C ASN A 4 -3.64 -15.62 14.22
N ASN A 5 -2.67 -15.95 13.34
CA ASN A 5 -2.93 -16.54 12.01
C ASN A 5 -3.41 -18.00 12.06
N ARG A 6 -3.25 -18.69 13.20
CA ARG A 6 -3.71 -20.08 13.36
C ARG A 6 -5.24 -20.21 13.37
N ALA A 7 -5.99 -19.11 13.52
CA ALA A 7 -7.45 -19.16 13.61
C ALA A 7 -8.16 -19.51 12.29
N ARG A 8 -7.55 -19.23 11.12
CA ARG A 8 -8.12 -19.53 9.79
C ARG A 8 -7.60 -20.82 9.15
N ILE A 9 -6.50 -21.37 9.67
CA ILE A 9 -5.91 -22.61 9.18
C ILE A 9 -6.66 -23.77 9.85
N GLN A 10 -7.56 -24.42 9.11
CA GLN A 10 -8.46 -25.44 9.65
C GLN A 10 -7.79 -26.80 9.87
N THR A 11 -6.54 -26.96 9.41
CA THR A 11 -5.79 -28.23 9.41
C THR A 11 -4.34 -28.04 9.87
N ASN A 12 -3.65 -29.11 10.26
CA ASN A 12 -2.23 -29.05 10.62
C ASN A 12 -1.37 -28.66 9.40
N LEU A 13 -0.40 -27.75 9.57
CA LEU A 13 0.52 -27.29 8.51
C LEU A 13 1.20 -28.43 7.75
N GLU A 14 1.57 -29.53 8.42
CA GLU A 14 2.15 -30.70 7.76
C GLU A 14 1.18 -31.34 6.74
N SER A 15 -0.12 -31.40 7.08
CA SER A 15 -1.17 -31.90 6.18
C SER A 15 -1.38 -30.98 4.99
N ILE A 16 -1.18 -29.67 5.16
CA ILE A 16 -1.34 -28.68 4.09
C ILE A 16 -0.26 -28.84 3.01
N VAL A 17 0.96 -29.18 3.41
CA VAL A 17 2.11 -29.18 2.50
C VAL A 17 2.46 -30.56 1.92
N ASN A 18 2.02 -31.65 2.56
CA ASN A 18 2.25 -33.03 2.11
C ASN A 18 1.09 -34.00 2.37
N GLY A 19 -0.03 -33.55 2.94
CA GLY A 19 -1.19 -34.39 3.22
C GLY A 19 -2.05 -34.70 2.00
N MET A 20 -3.23 -35.26 2.25
CA MET A 20 -4.17 -35.67 1.20
C MET A 20 -4.61 -34.48 0.35
N GLU A 21 -4.90 -33.34 0.96
CA GLU A 21 -5.34 -32.14 0.25
C GLU A 21 -4.24 -31.56 -0.64
N PHE A 22 -2.98 -31.67 -0.21
CA PHE A 22 -1.83 -31.28 -1.03
C PHE A 22 -1.68 -32.17 -2.27
N GLN A 23 -1.87 -33.48 -2.09
CA GLN A 23 -1.82 -34.42 -3.20
C GLN A 23 -2.97 -34.17 -4.18
N GLU A 24 -4.20 -33.99 -3.68
CA GLU A 24 -5.34 -33.62 -4.53
C GLU A 24 -5.09 -32.31 -5.30
N LEU A 25 -4.52 -31.30 -4.65
CA LEU A 25 -4.14 -30.02 -5.29
C LEU A 25 -3.14 -30.25 -6.43
N SER A 26 -2.11 -31.07 -6.16
CA SER A 26 -1.08 -31.42 -7.13
C SER A 26 -1.68 -32.19 -8.32
N ASP A 27 -2.57 -33.15 -8.07
CA ASP A 27 -3.20 -33.93 -9.14
C ASP A 27 -4.06 -33.05 -10.06
N LYS A 28 -4.71 -32.00 -9.52
CA LYS A 28 -5.45 -31.03 -10.37
C LYS A 28 -4.52 -30.16 -11.21
N PHE A 29 -3.36 -29.76 -10.70
CA PHE A 29 -2.36 -29.10 -11.53
C PHE A 29 -1.79 -30.02 -12.59
N ASP A 30 -1.58 -31.30 -12.28
CA ASP A 30 -1.10 -32.29 -13.23
C ASP A 30 -2.05 -32.43 -14.42
N ASN A 31 -3.36 -32.50 -14.15
CA ASN A 31 -4.38 -32.49 -15.20
C ASN A 31 -4.31 -31.25 -16.09
N ILE A 32 -4.13 -30.06 -15.50
CA ILE A 32 -4.04 -28.79 -16.24
C ILE A 32 -2.81 -28.79 -17.17
N ILE A 33 -1.65 -29.24 -16.69
CA ILE A 33 -0.40 -29.25 -17.47
C ILE A 33 -0.50 -30.17 -18.70
N HIS A 34 -1.24 -31.28 -18.57
CA HIS A 34 -1.31 -32.33 -19.60
C HIS A 34 -2.53 -32.24 -20.53
N THR A 35 -3.51 -31.39 -20.22
CA THR A 35 -4.68 -31.19 -21.07
C THR A 35 -4.56 -29.92 -21.92
N ARG A 36 -5.28 -29.90 -23.04
CA ARG A 36 -5.54 -28.71 -23.86
C ARG A 36 -7.02 -28.36 -23.94
N ASP A 37 -7.86 -29.17 -23.30
CA ASP A 37 -9.31 -28.97 -23.25
C ASP A 37 -9.67 -27.90 -22.21
N GLU A 38 -10.29 -26.81 -22.67
CA GLU A 38 -10.63 -25.65 -21.83
C GLU A 38 -11.61 -26.04 -20.72
N ASP A 39 -12.61 -26.88 -21.01
CA ASP A 39 -13.60 -27.33 -20.03
C ASP A 39 -12.94 -28.15 -18.90
N ALA A 40 -11.98 -29.01 -19.25
CA ALA A 40 -11.20 -29.77 -18.27
C ALA A 40 -10.29 -28.89 -17.41
N ILE A 41 -9.73 -27.81 -17.98
CA ILE A 41 -8.93 -26.82 -17.25
C ILE A 41 -9.82 -26.07 -16.27
N GLU A 42 -10.98 -25.57 -16.71
CA GLU A 42 -11.92 -24.85 -15.86
C GLU A 42 -12.43 -25.72 -14.70
N ALA A 43 -12.78 -26.98 -14.98
CA ALA A 43 -13.16 -27.94 -13.95
C ALA A 43 -12.04 -28.18 -12.94
N SER A 44 -10.79 -28.29 -13.40
CA SER A 44 -9.63 -28.48 -12.52
C SER A 44 -9.38 -27.24 -11.65
N LEU A 45 -9.47 -26.04 -12.20
CA LEU A 45 -9.36 -24.78 -11.45
C LEU A 45 -10.49 -24.63 -10.42
N TYR A 46 -11.72 -25.02 -10.77
CA TYR A 46 -12.84 -25.04 -9.83
C TYR A 46 -12.60 -26.01 -8.66
N HIS A 47 -12.05 -27.19 -8.93
CA HIS A 47 -11.66 -28.12 -7.86
C HIS A 47 -10.55 -27.58 -6.98
N ILE A 48 -9.53 -26.93 -7.56
CA ILE A 48 -8.48 -26.24 -6.81
C ILE A 48 -9.09 -25.21 -5.86
N ALA A 49 -10.04 -24.39 -6.33
CA ALA A 49 -10.72 -23.42 -5.49
C ALA A 49 -11.44 -24.07 -4.30
N ARG A 50 -12.13 -25.20 -4.51
CA ARG A 50 -12.77 -25.96 -3.42
C ARG A 50 -11.77 -26.53 -2.43
N ILE A 51 -10.61 -26.99 -2.90
CA ILE A 51 -9.54 -27.48 -2.02
C ILE A 51 -9.05 -26.32 -1.14
N LEU A 52 -8.77 -25.15 -1.73
CA LEU A 52 -8.34 -23.97 -0.98
C LEU A 52 -9.40 -23.50 0.04
N LYS A 53 -10.70 -23.55 -0.31
CA LYS A 53 -11.78 -23.24 0.63
C LYS A 53 -11.78 -24.18 1.83
N ARG A 54 -11.50 -25.48 1.64
CA ARG A 54 -11.40 -26.43 2.77
C ARG A 54 -10.16 -26.20 3.63
N ILE A 55 -9.02 -25.88 3.02
CA ILE A 55 -7.75 -25.71 3.77
C ILE A 55 -7.73 -24.38 4.54
N PHE A 56 -8.12 -23.30 3.88
CA PHE A 56 -7.86 -21.91 4.31
C PHE A 56 -9.13 -21.09 4.56
N ASN A 57 -10.31 -21.65 4.30
CA ASN A 57 -11.59 -20.94 4.36
C ASN A 57 -11.73 -19.74 3.39
N ILE A 58 -10.90 -19.65 2.35
CA ILE A 58 -10.98 -18.61 1.33
C ILE A 58 -11.70 -19.11 0.06
N GLU A 59 -12.49 -18.24 -0.55
CA GLU A 59 -13.06 -18.43 -1.88
C GLU A 59 -12.11 -17.84 -2.92
N THR A 60 -11.84 -18.60 -3.98
CA THR A 60 -10.88 -18.19 -5.01
C THR A 60 -11.47 -18.30 -6.40
N LYS A 61 -11.26 -17.26 -7.20
CA LYS A 61 -11.56 -17.25 -8.63
C LYS A 61 -10.27 -17.22 -9.41
N PHE A 62 -10.06 -18.22 -10.26
CA PHE A 62 -8.84 -18.35 -11.04
C PHE A 62 -8.97 -17.76 -12.45
N SER A 63 -7.85 -17.27 -12.97
CA SER A 63 -7.65 -17.06 -14.40
C SER A 63 -6.21 -17.36 -14.79
N ILE A 64 -6.02 -17.96 -15.96
CA ILE A 64 -4.70 -18.16 -16.55
C ILE A 64 -4.41 -16.97 -17.46
N ILE A 65 -3.31 -16.28 -17.22
CA ILE A 65 -2.88 -15.14 -18.01
C ILE A 65 -1.89 -15.64 -19.04
N ASP A 66 -2.34 -15.69 -20.30
CA ASP A 66 -1.46 -16.05 -21.40
C ASP A 66 -0.41 -14.97 -21.63
N ARG A 67 0.86 -15.38 -21.67
CA ARG A 67 2.00 -14.51 -21.90
C ARG A 67 2.78 -14.98 -23.10
N THR A 68 2.59 -14.29 -24.21
CA THR A 68 3.48 -14.34 -25.36
C THR A 68 4.60 -13.30 -25.19
N GLY A 69 5.88 -13.70 -25.27
CA GLY A 69 7.02 -12.76 -25.35
C GLY A 69 7.86 -12.53 -24.06
N GLN A 70 8.56 -11.39 -24.01
CA GLN A 70 9.62 -11.01 -23.04
C GLN A 70 9.13 -10.46 -21.68
N SER A 71 7.90 -10.77 -21.27
CA SER A 71 7.34 -10.18 -20.02
C SER A 71 7.93 -10.83 -18.76
N PRO A 72 8.20 -10.07 -17.67
CA PRO A 72 8.83 -10.59 -16.46
C PRO A 72 7.93 -11.57 -15.72
N PHE A 73 8.42 -12.78 -15.44
CA PHE A 73 7.69 -13.86 -14.75
C PHE A 73 7.06 -13.40 -13.43
N PHE A 74 5.83 -13.87 -13.14
CA PHE A 74 5.16 -13.59 -11.87
C PHE A 74 4.65 -14.81 -11.10
N GLY A 75 4.55 -15.98 -11.74
CA GLY A 75 4.06 -17.20 -11.11
C GLY A 75 2.58 -17.11 -10.73
N PHE A 76 2.29 -16.68 -9.50
CA PHE A 76 0.93 -16.44 -9.00
C PHE A 76 0.78 -15.05 -8.40
N ASN A 77 -0.28 -14.36 -8.82
CA ASN A 77 -0.76 -13.14 -8.16
C ASN A 77 -2.10 -13.41 -7.49
N LEU A 78 -2.27 -12.87 -6.28
CA LEU A 78 -3.52 -12.95 -5.53
C LEU A 78 -3.96 -11.52 -5.24
N PHE A 79 -5.23 -11.23 -5.47
CA PHE A 79 -5.80 -9.91 -5.22
C PHE A 79 -7.09 -10.04 -4.41
N PRO A 80 -7.33 -9.16 -3.43
CA PRO A 80 -8.64 -9.07 -2.77
C PRO A 80 -9.70 -8.57 -3.76
N THR A 81 -10.98 -8.74 -3.44
CA THR A 81 -12.07 -8.21 -4.26
C THR A 81 -12.02 -6.68 -4.38
N PHE A 82 -12.75 -6.13 -5.36
CA PHE A 82 -12.83 -4.69 -5.54
C PHE A 82 -13.51 -4.01 -4.35
N GLU A 83 -14.50 -4.68 -3.75
CA GLU A 83 -15.27 -4.21 -2.62
C GLU A 83 -14.38 -4.13 -1.36
N ASP A 84 -13.65 -5.21 -1.04
CA ASP A 84 -12.77 -5.25 0.14
C ASP A 84 -11.62 -4.24 0.04
N ILE A 85 -10.95 -4.17 -1.12
CA ILE A 85 -9.84 -3.22 -1.31
C ILE A 85 -10.31 -1.77 -1.34
N LYS A 86 -11.56 -1.53 -1.74
CA LYS A 86 -12.16 -0.20 -1.68
C LYS A 86 -12.40 0.21 -0.23
N ASP A 87 -12.88 -0.69 0.61
CA ASP A 87 -13.04 -0.42 2.04
C ASP A 87 -11.70 -0.14 2.72
N ILE A 88 -10.65 -0.90 2.38
CA ILE A 88 -9.27 -0.61 2.78
C ILE A 88 -8.83 0.78 2.34
N SER A 89 -9.09 1.17 1.08
CA SER A 89 -8.73 2.49 0.56
C SER A 89 -9.42 3.65 1.28
N VAL A 90 -10.60 3.42 1.87
CA VAL A 90 -11.28 4.40 2.71
C VAL A 90 -10.61 4.51 4.08
N LYS A 91 -10.15 3.38 4.64
CA LYS A 91 -9.53 3.28 5.96
C LYS A 91 -8.06 3.65 5.99
N VAL A 92 -7.33 3.58 4.87
CA VAL A 92 -5.90 3.98 4.79
C VAL A 92 -5.66 5.42 5.25
N LEU A 93 -6.68 6.26 5.08
CA LEU A 93 -6.66 7.67 5.47
C LEU A 93 -7.06 7.93 6.94
N SER A 94 -7.54 6.90 7.65
CA SER A 94 -7.78 6.94 9.09
C SER A 94 -6.48 6.74 9.88
N ASN A 95 -6.50 6.91 11.20
CA ASN A 95 -5.32 6.70 12.06
C ASN A 95 -5.16 5.24 12.53
N SER A 96 -6.12 4.36 12.25
CA SER A 96 -6.09 2.96 12.70
C SER A 96 -5.48 2.09 11.60
N THR A 97 -4.32 1.47 11.86
CA THR A 97 -3.79 0.40 10.98
C THR A 97 -4.55 -0.91 11.23
N ASP A 98 -5.01 -1.12 12.46
CA ASP A 98 -5.74 -2.31 12.89
C ASP A 98 -6.99 -2.53 12.04
N ASP A 99 -7.77 -1.47 11.74
CA ASP A 99 -8.95 -1.56 10.87
C ASP A 99 -8.63 -2.13 9.49
N ILE A 100 -7.45 -1.81 8.94
CA ILE A 100 -7.03 -2.26 7.61
C ILE A 100 -6.59 -3.72 7.67
N ILE A 101 -5.84 -4.08 8.70
CA ILE A 101 -5.44 -5.46 8.96
C ILE A 101 -6.68 -6.32 9.16
N ASP A 102 -7.67 -5.85 9.92
CA ASP A 102 -8.93 -6.56 10.18
C ASP A 102 -9.73 -6.79 8.89
N ILE A 103 -9.85 -5.78 8.02
CA ILE A 103 -10.53 -5.96 6.71
C ILE A 103 -9.76 -6.96 5.84
N TRP A 104 -8.44 -6.82 5.75
CA TRP A 104 -7.59 -7.70 4.94
C TRP A 104 -7.66 -9.14 5.42
N GLN A 105 -7.59 -9.36 6.74
CA GLN A 105 -7.70 -10.66 7.35
C GLN A 105 -9.08 -11.27 7.15
N ASN A 106 -10.13 -10.45 7.14
CA ASN A 106 -11.51 -10.91 6.95
C ASN A 106 -11.96 -10.98 5.49
N THR A 107 -11.04 -10.76 4.54
CA THR A 107 -11.32 -10.95 3.11
C THR A 107 -11.44 -12.43 2.82
N ASP A 108 -12.64 -12.86 2.48
CA ASP A 108 -12.93 -14.26 2.17
C ASP A 108 -12.79 -14.55 0.67
N ASP A 109 -13.04 -13.57 -0.19
CA ASP A 109 -13.02 -13.70 -1.65
C ASP A 109 -11.71 -13.17 -2.27
N TRP A 110 -11.06 -14.00 -3.08
CA TRP A 110 -9.77 -13.69 -3.71
C TRP A 110 -9.76 -14.00 -5.20
N TYR A 111 -9.11 -13.12 -5.96
CA TYR A 111 -8.84 -13.36 -7.37
C TYR A 111 -7.40 -13.85 -7.55
N VAL A 112 -7.22 -14.98 -8.24
CA VAL A 112 -5.92 -15.61 -8.47
C VAL A 112 -5.59 -15.62 -9.96
N GLU A 113 -4.47 -15.00 -10.31
CA GLU A 113 -3.91 -15.05 -11.66
C GLU A 113 -2.72 -16.01 -11.70
N ILE A 114 -2.73 -16.91 -12.70
CA ILE A 114 -1.67 -17.88 -12.94
C ILE A 114 -0.90 -17.46 -14.20
N ASP A 115 0.42 -17.33 -14.11
CA ASP A 115 1.29 -17.13 -15.27
C ASP A 115 1.28 -18.38 -16.15
N SER A 116 0.87 -18.30 -17.41
CA SER A 116 0.82 -19.48 -18.29
C SER A 116 2.17 -20.18 -18.44
N ASN A 117 3.29 -19.47 -18.22
CA ASN A 117 4.63 -20.04 -18.25
C ASN A 117 4.93 -21.01 -17.11
N ILE A 118 4.21 -20.95 -15.98
CA ILE A 118 4.38 -21.95 -14.91
C ILE A 118 3.76 -23.30 -15.32
N LEU A 119 2.72 -23.26 -16.15
CA LEU A 119 1.96 -24.44 -16.59
C LEU A 119 2.53 -25.04 -17.88
N TYR A 120 2.93 -24.22 -18.85
CA TYR A 120 3.13 -24.68 -20.23
C TYR A 120 4.54 -24.45 -20.81
N ASN A 121 5.51 -23.94 -20.04
CA ASN A 121 6.85 -23.67 -20.56
C ASN A 121 7.61 -24.99 -20.90
N SER A 122 7.91 -25.19 -22.18
CA SER A 122 8.53 -26.40 -22.73
C SER A 122 10.01 -26.59 -22.37
N SER A 123 10.73 -25.52 -21.98
CA SER A 123 12.19 -25.57 -21.85
C SER A 123 12.67 -26.25 -20.57
N LYS A 124 11.95 -26.08 -19.45
CA LYS A 124 12.08 -26.86 -18.19
C LYS A 124 10.79 -26.75 -17.39
N GLN A 125 9.90 -27.73 -17.51
CA GLN A 125 8.60 -27.71 -16.86
C GLN A 125 8.70 -27.79 -15.34
N PHE A 126 7.84 -27.01 -14.67
CA PHE A 126 7.51 -27.25 -13.26
C PHE A 126 6.67 -28.52 -13.17
N ASN A 127 6.95 -29.37 -12.19
CA ASN A 127 6.05 -30.49 -11.91
C ASN A 127 4.86 -30.00 -11.09
N ALA A 128 3.76 -30.74 -11.09
CA ALA A 128 2.52 -30.31 -10.46
C ALA A 128 2.66 -30.02 -8.94
N LYS A 129 3.52 -30.78 -8.24
CA LYS A 129 3.80 -30.54 -6.81
C LYS A 129 4.56 -29.24 -6.59
N GLU A 130 5.50 -28.89 -7.46
CA GLU A 130 6.22 -27.60 -7.41
C GLU A 130 5.26 -26.42 -7.65
N ILE A 131 4.34 -26.55 -8.60
CA ILE A 131 3.32 -25.52 -8.88
C ILE A 131 2.41 -25.34 -7.66
N ALA A 132 1.91 -26.43 -7.09
CA ALA A 132 1.11 -26.41 -5.86
C ALA A 132 1.87 -25.72 -4.71
N THR A 133 3.15 -26.05 -4.51
CA THR A 133 3.99 -25.40 -3.50
C THR A 133 4.18 -23.91 -3.73
N LEU A 134 4.37 -23.46 -4.98
CA LEU A 134 4.48 -22.04 -5.31
C LEU A 134 3.16 -21.27 -5.08
N LEU A 135 2.01 -21.91 -5.32
CA LEU A 135 0.70 -21.33 -4.98
C LEU A 135 0.55 -21.18 -3.46
N LEU A 136 0.85 -22.22 -2.68
CA LEU A 136 0.77 -22.16 -1.22
C LEU A 136 1.67 -21.08 -0.64
N TYR A 137 2.90 -20.95 -1.15
CA TYR A 137 3.80 -19.87 -0.76
C TYR A 137 3.21 -18.48 -1.04
N ARG A 138 2.56 -18.27 -2.19
CA ARG A 138 1.95 -16.98 -2.51
C ARG A 138 0.70 -16.69 -1.68
N ILE A 139 -0.10 -17.70 -1.36
CA ILE A 139 -1.20 -17.57 -0.40
C ILE A 139 -0.67 -17.14 0.97
N GLU A 140 0.41 -17.78 1.45
CA GLU A 140 1.06 -17.39 2.70
C GLU A 140 1.48 -15.91 2.70
N GLN A 141 2.15 -15.48 1.64
CA GLN A 141 2.72 -14.13 1.54
C GLN A 141 1.68 -13.02 1.38
N VAL A 142 0.50 -13.31 0.81
CA VAL A 142 -0.50 -12.27 0.50
C VAL A 142 -1.70 -12.34 1.45
N VAL A 143 -2.22 -13.53 1.72
CA VAL A 143 -3.45 -13.71 2.51
C VAL A 143 -3.14 -13.72 4.00
N PHE A 144 -2.06 -14.39 4.40
CA PHE A 144 -1.73 -14.61 5.81
C PHE A 144 -0.59 -13.72 6.33
N ASN A 145 0.03 -12.89 5.49
CA ASN A 145 1.02 -11.91 5.94
C ASN A 145 0.36 -10.54 6.14
N TYR A 146 0.26 -10.08 7.39
CA TYR A 146 -0.26 -8.74 7.72
C TYR A 146 0.76 -7.62 7.46
N GLU A 147 2.04 -7.97 7.29
CA GLU A 147 3.08 -6.99 7.00
C GLU A 147 2.81 -6.29 5.66
N LEU A 148 2.15 -6.96 4.70
CA LEU A 148 1.83 -6.35 3.40
C LEU A 148 0.85 -5.18 3.53
N PRO A 149 -0.39 -5.35 4.05
CA PRO A 149 -1.31 -4.23 4.22
C PRO A 149 -0.79 -3.17 5.19
N GLU A 150 -0.04 -3.57 6.23
CA GLU A 150 0.59 -2.65 7.18
C GLU A 150 1.66 -1.78 6.51
N THR A 151 2.61 -2.38 5.79
CA THR A 151 3.70 -1.68 5.10
C THR A 151 3.15 -0.71 4.05
N VAL A 152 2.18 -1.15 3.25
CA VAL A 152 1.52 -0.28 2.26
C VAL A 152 0.86 0.92 2.95
N THR A 153 0.14 0.68 4.04
CA THR A 153 -0.51 1.75 4.82
C THR A 153 0.52 2.75 5.35
N MET A 154 1.61 2.26 5.94
CA MET A 154 2.69 3.09 6.46
C MET A 154 3.30 3.97 5.36
N ILE A 155 3.63 3.39 4.21
CA ILE A 155 4.20 4.13 3.07
C ILE A 155 3.22 5.19 2.55
N VAL A 156 1.93 4.84 2.39
CA VAL A 156 0.89 5.80 1.97
C VAL A 156 0.80 6.97 2.96
N ARG A 157 0.74 6.68 4.26
CA ARG A 157 0.65 7.71 5.31
C ARG A 157 1.89 8.59 5.34
N GLN A 158 3.08 8.00 5.28
CA GLN A 158 4.34 8.75 5.21
C GLN A 158 4.36 9.66 3.97
N ALA A 159 3.95 9.14 2.81
CA ALA A 159 3.92 9.92 1.59
C ALA A 159 2.92 11.09 1.68
N LEU A 160 1.76 10.91 2.34
CA LEU A 160 0.82 11.99 2.63
C LEU A 160 1.42 13.10 3.51
N THR A 161 2.27 12.77 4.48
CA THR A 161 2.92 13.80 5.32
C THR A 161 3.86 14.72 4.53
N SER A 162 4.33 14.29 3.36
CA SER A 162 5.19 15.11 2.50
C SER A 162 4.42 16.12 1.64
N LEU A 163 3.09 16.01 1.58
CA LEU A 163 2.25 16.94 0.82
C LEU A 163 1.99 18.24 1.58
N ASP A 164 1.86 19.35 0.85
CA ASP A 164 1.33 20.58 1.43
C ASP A 164 -0.11 20.39 1.92
N TYR A 165 -0.53 21.20 2.88
CA TYR A 165 -1.84 21.06 3.54
C TYR A 165 -3.03 20.97 2.57
N ARG A 166 -3.03 21.77 1.49
CA ARG A 166 -4.17 21.83 0.57
C ARG A 166 -4.21 20.59 -0.30
N SER A 167 -3.06 20.17 -0.83
CA SER A 167 -2.94 18.95 -1.61
C SER A 167 -3.23 17.72 -0.77
N ASN A 168 -2.83 17.71 0.51
CA ASN A 168 -3.18 16.68 1.47
C ASN A 168 -4.71 16.60 1.71
N ALA A 169 -5.39 17.75 1.86
CA ALA A 169 -6.85 17.79 2.01
C ALA A 169 -7.60 17.19 0.80
N VAL A 170 -7.14 17.51 -0.41
CA VAL A 170 -7.70 16.92 -1.65
C VAL A 170 -7.37 15.43 -1.73
N ALA A 171 -6.13 15.04 -1.43
CA ALA A 171 -5.70 13.66 -1.41
C ALA A 171 -6.52 12.80 -0.43
N ARG A 172 -7.00 13.37 0.67
CA ARG A 172 -7.87 12.70 1.67
C ARG A 172 -9.37 12.73 1.33
N SER A 173 -9.76 13.48 0.31
CA SER A 173 -11.16 13.67 -0.08
C SER A 173 -11.79 12.41 -0.67
N ALA A 174 -13.12 12.31 -0.60
CA ALA A 174 -13.90 11.21 -1.19
C ALA A 174 -13.66 11.03 -2.71
N ILE A 175 -13.23 12.11 -3.39
CA ILE A 175 -12.91 12.10 -4.81
C ILE A 175 -11.71 11.21 -5.08
N CYS A 176 -10.65 11.34 -4.26
CA CYS A 176 -9.35 10.72 -4.48
C CYS A 176 -9.17 9.37 -3.78
N ARG A 177 -10.04 8.95 -2.85
CA ARG A 177 -9.81 7.74 -2.03
C ARG A 177 -9.58 6.47 -2.86
N ASP A 178 -10.34 6.29 -3.95
CA ASP A 178 -10.20 5.10 -4.81
C ASP A 178 -8.81 5.03 -5.49
N LEU A 179 -8.04 6.12 -5.55
CA LEU A 179 -6.66 6.10 -6.06
C LEU A 179 -5.74 5.29 -5.13
N TYR A 180 -6.06 5.16 -3.84
CA TYR A 180 -5.26 4.35 -2.92
C TYR A 180 -5.50 2.84 -3.09
N ILE A 181 -6.44 2.40 -3.92
CA ILE A 181 -6.53 0.98 -4.31
C ILE A 181 -5.26 0.55 -5.07
N ILE A 182 -4.67 1.47 -5.86
CA ILE A 182 -3.53 1.20 -6.74
C ILE A 182 -2.29 0.67 -5.99
N PRO A 183 -1.80 1.32 -4.91
CA PRO A 183 -0.65 0.80 -4.17
C PRO A 183 -0.90 -0.58 -3.53
N PHE A 184 -2.11 -0.87 -3.04
CA PHE A 184 -2.44 -2.21 -2.51
C PHE A 184 -2.45 -3.28 -3.61
N LEU A 185 -3.01 -2.99 -4.79
CA LEU A 185 -2.94 -3.91 -5.94
C LEU A 185 -1.50 -4.08 -6.44
N THR A 186 -0.72 -3.00 -6.44
CA THR A 186 0.71 -3.05 -6.81
C THR A 186 1.48 -3.95 -5.85
N ALA A 187 1.20 -3.84 -4.55
CA ALA A 187 1.83 -4.67 -3.52
C ALA A 187 1.43 -6.14 -3.63
N ALA A 188 0.14 -6.43 -3.80
CA ALA A 188 -0.37 -7.79 -3.92
C ALA A 188 0.15 -8.50 -5.20
N GLY A 189 0.33 -7.74 -6.28
CA GLY A 189 0.95 -8.19 -7.53
C GLY A 189 2.48 -8.11 -7.55
N TYR A 190 3.12 -7.71 -6.45
CA TYR A 190 4.58 -7.60 -6.38
C TYR A 190 5.20 -9.01 -6.29
N VAL A 191 6.01 -9.34 -7.29
CA VAL A 191 6.68 -10.63 -7.40
C VAL A 191 7.84 -10.66 -6.42
N ASN A 192 7.71 -11.49 -5.38
CA ASN A 192 8.78 -11.75 -4.44
C ASN A 192 8.78 -13.21 -3.99
N TYR A 193 9.53 -14.04 -4.71
CA TYR A 193 9.90 -15.38 -4.26
C TYR A 193 11.28 -15.30 -3.65
N THR A 194 11.41 -15.53 -2.35
CA THR A 194 12.71 -15.43 -1.69
C THR A 194 13.51 -16.71 -1.80
N ARG A 195 14.83 -16.62 -1.95
CA ARG A 195 15.71 -17.82 -1.96
C ARG A 195 15.57 -18.62 -0.67
N ASP A 196 15.57 -17.91 0.45
CA ASP A 196 15.40 -18.49 1.76
C ASP A 196 13.98 -18.21 2.27
N LEU A 197 13.30 -19.29 2.65
CA LEU A 197 11.98 -19.20 3.25
C LEU A 197 12.07 -18.44 4.59
N PRO A 198 11.10 -17.57 4.91
CA PRO A 198 10.99 -17.02 6.26
C PRO A 198 11.01 -18.12 7.31
N VAL A 199 11.61 -17.88 8.48
CA VAL A 199 11.68 -18.86 9.62
C VAL A 199 10.31 -19.46 9.93
N ASP A 200 9.32 -18.62 9.71
CA ASP A 200 7.95 -18.74 10.14
C ASP A 200 7.02 -19.27 9.04
N SER A 201 7.60 -19.74 7.92
CA SER A 201 6.88 -20.18 6.74
C SER A 201 6.22 -21.55 6.92
N MET A 202 4.99 -21.72 6.41
CA MET A 202 4.29 -23.01 6.37
C MET A 202 5.08 -24.08 5.61
N LEU A 203 5.89 -23.68 4.63
CA LEU A 203 6.66 -24.60 3.81
C LEU A 203 7.86 -25.21 4.56
N ARG A 204 8.22 -24.68 5.73
CA ARG A 204 9.20 -25.27 6.64
C ARG A 204 8.62 -26.37 7.55
N ALA A 205 7.31 -26.64 7.45
CA ALA A 205 6.68 -27.71 8.25
C ALA A 205 7.32 -29.08 8.02
N THR A 206 7.87 -29.34 6.83
CA THR A 206 8.62 -30.57 6.55
C THR A 206 9.88 -30.31 5.72
N PRO A 207 10.92 -31.15 5.82
CA PRO A 207 12.09 -31.06 4.94
C PRO A 207 11.75 -31.24 3.46
N GLU A 208 10.75 -32.06 3.14
CA GLU A 208 10.33 -32.33 1.77
C GLU A 208 9.72 -31.08 1.10
N SER A 209 8.83 -30.37 1.80
CA SER A 209 8.19 -29.15 1.29
C SER A 209 9.20 -28.03 1.09
N GLU A 210 10.15 -27.87 2.01
CA GLU A 210 11.23 -26.89 1.88
C GLU A 210 12.12 -27.21 0.68
N GLN A 211 12.52 -28.48 0.52
CA GLN A 211 13.33 -28.90 -0.62
C GLN A 211 12.58 -28.69 -1.95
N ARG A 212 11.28 -29.00 -2.00
CA ARG A 212 10.45 -28.82 -3.19
C ARG A 212 10.36 -27.35 -3.59
N TYR A 213 10.19 -26.44 -2.63
CA TYR A 213 10.23 -25.00 -2.88
C TYR A 213 11.59 -24.56 -3.45
N ARG A 214 12.71 -25.00 -2.85
CA ARG A 214 14.06 -24.66 -3.33
C ARG A 214 14.29 -25.12 -4.77
N VAL A 215 13.81 -26.30 -5.13
CA VAL A 215 13.86 -26.80 -6.52
C VAL A 215 13.02 -25.92 -7.46
N ALA A 216 11.79 -25.58 -7.07
CA ALA A 216 10.92 -24.69 -7.86
C ALA A 216 11.53 -23.29 -8.04
N PHE A 217 12.06 -22.70 -6.97
CA PHE A 217 12.76 -21.42 -7.00
C PHE A 217 13.95 -21.45 -7.97
N ASN A 218 14.79 -22.50 -7.92
CA ASN A 218 15.91 -22.64 -8.86
C ASN A 218 15.43 -22.76 -10.33
N LYS A 219 14.28 -23.38 -10.59
CA LYS A 219 13.67 -23.40 -11.93
C LYS A 219 13.22 -22.01 -12.36
N ILE A 220 12.61 -21.22 -11.46
CA ILE A 220 12.26 -19.81 -11.75
C ILE A 220 13.52 -19.04 -12.18
N LEU A 221 14.59 -19.13 -11.39
CA LEU A 221 15.86 -18.46 -11.69
C LEU A 221 16.47 -18.93 -13.02
N THR A 222 16.38 -20.21 -13.33
CA THR A 222 16.98 -20.77 -14.55
C THR A 222 16.18 -20.42 -15.81
N ASN A 223 14.85 -20.37 -15.70
CA ASN A 223 13.96 -20.24 -16.86
C ASN A 223 13.61 -18.79 -17.17
N PHE A 224 13.55 -17.93 -16.16
CA PHE A 224 13.10 -16.54 -16.28
C PHE A 224 14.18 -15.54 -15.84
N GLY A 225 15.42 -16.02 -15.81
CA GLY A 225 16.55 -15.48 -15.07
C GLY A 225 16.66 -13.97 -15.08
N MET A 226 16.21 -13.37 -13.98
CA MET A 226 16.81 -12.19 -13.38
C MET A 226 16.59 -12.33 -11.86
N LEU A 227 17.67 -12.54 -11.11
CA LEU A 227 17.66 -12.45 -9.63
C LEU A 227 17.21 -11.05 -9.14
N GLU A 228 17.07 -10.08 -10.03
CA GLU A 228 16.58 -8.72 -9.76
C GLU A 228 15.06 -8.59 -9.96
N THR A 229 14.40 -9.55 -10.64
CA THR A 229 12.92 -9.56 -10.79
C THR A 229 12.25 -10.53 -9.82
N VAL A 230 13.04 -11.38 -9.15
CA VAL A 230 12.62 -12.43 -8.23
C VAL A 230 13.58 -12.41 -7.03
N ASP A 231 13.09 -12.50 -5.79
CA ASP A 231 13.87 -12.30 -4.54
C ASP A 231 14.27 -10.84 -4.31
N ARG A 232 13.28 -9.95 -4.40
CA ARG A 232 13.47 -8.50 -4.30
C ARG A 232 13.44 -8.07 -2.84
N ASN A 233 14.32 -7.15 -2.48
CA ASN A 233 14.42 -6.65 -1.11
C ASN A 233 13.31 -5.61 -0.79
N THR A 234 13.17 -5.32 0.50
CA THR A 234 12.18 -4.36 1.02
C THR A 234 12.35 -2.95 0.41
N THR A 235 13.58 -2.51 0.16
CA THR A 235 13.85 -1.19 -0.44
C THR A 235 13.28 -1.07 -1.86
N GLU A 236 13.39 -2.11 -2.66
CA GLU A 236 12.82 -2.14 -4.01
C GLU A 236 11.29 -2.15 -4.01
N PHE A 237 10.70 -2.81 -3.01
CA PHE A 237 9.26 -2.81 -2.78
C PHE A 237 8.79 -1.40 -2.42
N GLU A 238 9.43 -0.76 -1.44
CA GLU A 238 9.16 0.61 -1.04
C GLU A 238 9.34 1.60 -2.20
N HIS A 239 10.40 1.45 -2.99
CA HIS A 239 10.63 2.31 -4.16
C HIS A 239 9.51 2.19 -5.20
N THR A 240 9.04 0.96 -5.44
CA THR A 240 7.92 0.70 -6.36
C THR A 240 6.63 1.38 -5.88
N LEU A 241 6.33 1.29 -4.58
CA LEU A 241 5.15 1.93 -3.99
C LEU A 241 5.26 3.46 -3.99
N ASN A 242 6.44 4.00 -3.67
CA ASN A 242 6.69 5.45 -3.71
C ASN A 242 6.56 6.01 -5.14
N TYR A 243 7.00 5.27 -6.16
CA TYR A 243 6.79 5.67 -7.56
C TYR A 243 5.29 5.76 -7.92
N VAL A 244 4.50 4.78 -7.48
CA VAL A 244 3.04 4.81 -7.67
C VAL A 244 2.40 5.98 -6.93
N LEU A 245 2.82 6.26 -5.70
CA LEU A 245 2.29 7.37 -4.91
C LEU A 245 2.68 8.73 -5.47
N LEU A 246 3.91 8.87 -5.98
CA LEU A 246 4.33 10.09 -6.67
C LEU A 246 3.43 10.36 -7.88
N MET A 247 3.17 9.34 -8.70
CA MET A 247 2.24 9.46 -9.83
C MET A 247 0.83 9.88 -9.39
N ILE A 248 0.33 9.33 -8.28
CA ILE A 248 -0.98 9.70 -7.71
C ILE A 248 -0.98 11.16 -7.26
N PHE A 249 0.04 11.61 -6.54
CA PHE A 249 0.10 12.95 -5.97
C PHE A 249 0.39 14.04 -7.01
N GLU A 250 1.22 13.78 -8.01
CA GLU A 250 1.37 14.65 -9.19
C GLU A 250 0.01 14.84 -9.87
N SER A 251 -0.73 13.74 -10.04
CA SER A 251 -2.07 13.79 -10.63
C SER A 251 -3.05 14.61 -9.78
N ILE A 252 -3.03 14.46 -8.45
CA ILE A 252 -3.88 15.23 -7.53
C ILE A 252 -3.54 16.72 -7.55
N ASN A 253 -2.26 17.08 -7.59
CA ASN A 253 -1.82 18.48 -7.60
C ASN A 253 -2.33 19.24 -8.83
N ASP A 254 -2.48 18.54 -9.96
CA ASP A 254 -2.99 19.11 -11.21
C ASP A 254 -4.52 19.18 -11.27
N MET A 255 -5.25 18.39 -10.46
CA MET A 255 -6.71 18.32 -10.48
C MET A 255 -7.41 19.64 -10.16
N LYS A 256 -6.72 20.60 -9.54
CA LYS A 256 -7.23 21.97 -9.34
C LYS A 256 -7.40 22.75 -10.65
N TYR A 257 -6.72 22.33 -11.71
CA TYR A 257 -6.80 22.93 -13.04
C TYR A 257 -7.44 21.98 -14.06
N SER A 258 -7.11 20.68 -14.00
CA SER A 258 -7.53 19.71 -15.00
C SER A 258 -7.32 18.27 -14.51
N THR A 259 -8.18 17.35 -14.96
CA THR A 259 -7.99 15.90 -14.74
C THR A 259 -7.11 15.24 -15.79
N ARG A 260 -6.52 16.01 -16.72
CA ARG A 260 -5.76 15.48 -17.87
C ARG A 260 -4.53 14.67 -17.45
N THR A 261 -3.75 15.14 -16.47
CA THR A 261 -2.57 14.45 -15.95
C THR A 261 -2.96 13.11 -15.33
N LEU A 262 -4.00 13.11 -14.47
CA LEU A 262 -4.55 11.89 -13.90
C LEU A 262 -4.98 10.89 -14.98
N ARG A 263 -5.77 11.35 -15.96
CA ARG A 263 -6.24 10.49 -17.06
C ARG A 263 -5.08 9.90 -17.86
N PHE A 264 -4.06 10.71 -18.17
CA PHE A 264 -2.86 10.26 -18.87
C PHE A 264 -2.09 9.22 -18.07
N ASN A 265 -1.82 9.49 -16.79
CA ASN A 265 -1.06 8.62 -15.91
C ASN A 265 -1.78 7.30 -15.64
N VAL A 266 -3.08 7.34 -15.32
CA VAL A 266 -3.88 6.13 -15.11
C VAL A 266 -3.94 5.31 -16.40
N LYS A 267 -4.14 5.95 -17.57
CA LYS A 267 -4.14 5.24 -18.84
C LYS A 267 -2.79 4.59 -19.13
N LYS A 268 -1.68 5.33 -18.98
CA LYS A 268 -0.33 4.80 -19.17
C LYS A 268 -0.04 3.62 -18.24
N TYR A 269 -0.49 3.70 -16.98
CA TYR A 269 -0.40 2.59 -16.04
C TYR A 269 -1.22 1.39 -16.51
N VAL A 270 -2.48 1.59 -16.90
CA VAL A 270 -3.36 0.53 -17.45
C VAL A 270 -2.77 -0.17 -18.67
N ASP A 271 -2.22 0.61 -19.60
CA ASP A 271 -1.64 0.11 -20.85
C ASP A 271 -0.39 -0.74 -20.58
N GLY A 272 0.33 -0.46 -19.48
CA GLY A 272 1.50 -1.24 -19.03
C GLY A 272 1.17 -2.47 -18.17
N LEU A 273 -0.07 -2.60 -17.68
CA LEU A 273 -0.45 -3.76 -16.86
C LEU A 273 -0.59 -5.02 -17.71
N LEU A 274 -0.28 -6.16 -17.12
CA LEU A 274 -0.53 -7.47 -17.72
C LEU A 274 -1.72 -8.18 -17.07
N SER A 275 -2.00 -7.88 -15.80
CA SER A 275 -3.13 -8.42 -15.05
C SER A 275 -4.47 -7.97 -15.66
N ASN A 276 -5.35 -8.94 -15.94
CA ASN A 276 -6.70 -8.67 -16.42
C ASN A 276 -7.57 -8.09 -15.30
N TYR A 277 -7.37 -8.60 -14.09
CA TYR A 277 -8.09 -8.13 -12.90
C TYR A 277 -7.75 -6.68 -12.56
N VAL A 278 -6.47 -6.36 -12.45
CA VAL A 278 -6.04 -5.00 -12.12
C VAL A 278 -6.47 -4.05 -13.23
N LYS A 279 -6.38 -4.43 -14.52
CA LYS A 279 -6.95 -3.63 -15.63
C LYS A 279 -8.43 -3.33 -15.44
N ALA A 280 -9.24 -4.31 -15.03
CA ALA A 280 -10.67 -4.12 -14.81
C ALA A 280 -10.93 -3.12 -13.67
N ILE A 281 -10.21 -3.22 -12.56
CA ILE A 281 -10.32 -2.27 -11.44
C ILE A 281 -9.87 -0.87 -11.87
N MET A 282 -8.72 -0.75 -12.53
CA MET A 282 -8.19 0.53 -12.97
C MET A 282 -9.14 1.22 -13.95
N LYS A 283 -9.84 0.46 -14.82
CA LYS A 283 -10.92 1.01 -15.65
C LYS A 283 -12.08 1.56 -14.81
N LYS A 284 -12.50 0.88 -13.73
CA LYS A 284 -13.53 1.40 -12.80
C LYS A 284 -13.08 2.73 -12.19
N ILE A 285 -11.82 2.82 -11.73
CA ILE A 285 -11.24 4.04 -11.19
C ILE A 285 -11.21 5.15 -12.26
N PHE A 286 -10.75 4.84 -13.47
CA PHE A 286 -10.68 5.78 -14.59
C PHE A 286 -12.05 6.34 -14.98
N ILE A 287 -13.10 5.51 -14.97
CA ILE A 287 -14.47 5.93 -15.31
C ILE A 287 -14.98 7.01 -14.34
N LYS A 288 -14.61 6.95 -13.05
CA LYS A 288 -14.98 7.96 -12.04
C LYS A 288 -14.53 9.37 -12.44
N PHE A 289 -13.41 9.49 -13.15
CA PHE A 289 -12.82 10.77 -13.56
C PHE A 289 -13.18 11.19 -14.99
N THR A 290 -13.99 10.39 -15.68
CA THR A 290 -14.42 10.65 -17.07
C THR A 290 -15.93 10.72 -17.22
N ASN A 291 -16.70 10.52 -16.15
CA ASN A 291 -18.15 10.46 -16.21
C ASN A 291 -18.83 10.98 -14.94
N VAL A 292 -19.87 11.81 -15.12
CA VAL A 292 -20.56 12.53 -14.04
C VAL A 292 -21.61 11.66 -13.33
N ASN A 293 -22.16 10.63 -13.97
CA ASN A 293 -23.35 9.92 -13.48
C ASN A 293 -23.12 8.46 -13.05
N GLY A 294 -21.88 7.96 -13.02
CA GLY A 294 -21.58 6.57 -12.63
C GLY A 294 -22.17 5.47 -13.53
N LYS A 295 -23.11 5.81 -14.43
CA LYS A 295 -23.55 4.96 -15.54
C LYS A 295 -22.40 4.86 -16.53
N VAL A 296 -22.20 3.70 -17.14
CA VAL A 296 -21.24 3.54 -18.25
C VAL A 296 -21.97 3.96 -19.54
N PRO A 297 -21.65 5.12 -20.16
CA PRO A 297 -21.76 5.19 -21.63
C PRO A 297 -20.45 5.58 -22.32
N ALA A 298 -19.36 5.79 -21.59
CA ALA A 298 -18.13 6.35 -22.17
C ALA A 298 -17.30 5.36 -23.02
N LEU A 299 -17.53 4.05 -22.89
CA LEU A 299 -16.84 3.04 -23.70
C LEU A 299 -17.63 2.61 -24.95
N GLU A 300 -18.94 2.89 -25.01
CA GLU A 300 -19.82 2.44 -26.11
C GLU A 300 -20.48 3.59 -26.88
N ALA A 301 -20.19 4.86 -26.54
CA ALA A 301 -20.63 5.98 -27.34
C ALA A 301 -19.94 5.93 -28.72
N SER A 302 -20.68 5.50 -29.73
CA SER A 302 -20.25 5.42 -31.13
C SER A 302 -19.94 6.79 -31.77
N ASN A 303 -20.26 7.90 -31.09
CA ASN A 303 -20.00 9.25 -31.54
C ASN A 303 -18.85 9.93 -30.73
N PRO A 304 -17.68 10.19 -31.34
CA PRO A 304 -16.53 10.83 -30.70
C PRO A 304 -16.83 12.20 -30.08
N LYS A 305 -17.74 12.99 -30.67
CA LYS A 305 -18.08 14.33 -30.16
C LYS A 305 -18.88 14.27 -28.85
N MET A 306 -19.76 13.27 -28.71
CA MET A 306 -20.52 13.06 -27.47
C MET A 306 -19.60 12.62 -26.33
N LYS A 307 -18.60 11.79 -26.64
CA LYS A 307 -17.58 11.37 -25.68
C LYS A 307 -16.75 12.56 -25.19
N GLU A 308 -16.26 13.40 -26.11
CA GLU A 308 -15.49 14.60 -25.76
C GLU A 308 -16.31 15.58 -24.89
N MET A 309 -17.60 15.76 -25.22
CA MET A 309 -18.51 16.60 -24.43
C MET A 309 -18.70 16.04 -23.01
N GLN A 310 -18.96 14.73 -22.87
CA GLN A 310 -19.11 14.10 -21.55
C GLN A 310 -17.84 14.20 -20.70
N GLU A 311 -16.67 14.00 -21.32
CA GLU A 311 -15.38 14.15 -20.64
C GLU A 311 -15.16 15.59 -20.16
N LYS A 312 -15.53 16.61 -20.95
CA LYS A 312 -15.44 18.02 -20.52
C LYS A 312 -16.35 18.34 -19.34
N ILE A 313 -17.58 17.83 -19.33
CA ILE A 313 -18.51 18.03 -18.21
C ILE A 313 -17.98 17.33 -16.95
N ALA A 314 -17.47 16.10 -17.07
CA ALA A 314 -16.87 15.37 -15.97
C ALA A 314 -15.63 16.10 -15.41
N GLU A 315 -14.77 16.58 -16.29
CA GLU A 315 -13.60 17.38 -15.92
C GLU A 315 -14.01 18.64 -15.16
N GLN A 316 -14.96 19.41 -15.68
CA GLN A 316 -15.44 20.61 -15.00
C GLN A 316 -16.05 20.29 -13.63
N HIS A 317 -16.85 19.23 -13.53
CA HIS A 317 -17.44 18.81 -12.26
C HIS A 317 -16.37 18.44 -11.20
N ILE A 318 -15.34 17.69 -11.60
CA ILE A 318 -14.25 17.32 -10.69
C ILE A 318 -13.43 18.55 -10.29
N VAL A 319 -13.11 19.44 -11.24
CA VAL A 319 -12.39 20.69 -10.97
C VAL A 319 -13.18 21.55 -10.00
N GLU A 320 -14.49 21.70 -10.18
CA GLU A 320 -15.37 22.45 -9.26
C GLU A 320 -15.36 21.85 -7.84
N GLN A 321 -15.47 20.52 -7.71
CA GLN A 321 -15.40 19.86 -6.39
C GLN A 321 -14.03 20.03 -5.72
N VAL A 322 -12.94 19.88 -6.48
CA VAL A 322 -11.58 20.07 -5.98
C VAL A 322 -11.36 21.52 -5.58
N GLN A 323 -11.80 22.46 -6.41
CA GLN A 323 -11.72 23.89 -6.12
C GLN A 323 -12.54 24.25 -4.87
N ALA A 324 -13.73 23.67 -4.67
CA ALA A 324 -14.50 23.83 -3.44
C ALA A 324 -13.73 23.31 -2.20
N ILE A 325 -12.96 22.22 -2.32
CA ILE A 325 -12.07 21.76 -1.25
C ILE A 325 -10.94 22.78 -1.03
N TYR A 326 -10.28 23.26 -2.08
CA TYR A 326 -9.26 24.31 -1.99
C TYR A 326 -9.79 25.62 -1.37
N GLU A 327 -11.05 25.98 -1.67
CA GLU A 327 -11.71 27.18 -1.16
C GLU A 327 -12.20 27.02 0.27
N SER A 328 -12.77 25.87 0.62
CA SER A 328 -13.09 25.52 2.00
C SER A 328 -11.84 25.45 2.89
N THR A 329 -10.69 25.15 2.30
CA THR A 329 -9.37 25.16 2.95
C THR A 329 -8.63 26.50 2.85
N LYS A 330 -9.20 27.56 2.26
CA LYS A 330 -8.66 28.94 2.37
C LYS A 330 -8.48 29.33 3.84
N ILE A 331 -9.33 28.80 4.71
CA ILE A 331 -9.27 28.95 6.16
C ILE A 331 -9.06 27.56 6.77
N ILE A 332 -7.83 27.26 7.22
CA ILE A 332 -7.49 26.00 7.88
C ILE A 332 -8.08 26.03 9.28
N GLN A 333 -9.27 25.49 9.48
CA GLN A 333 -9.99 25.46 10.77
C GLN A 333 -9.09 24.98 11.93
N GLU A 334 -8.20 24.01 11.68
CA GLU A 334 -7.24 23.54 12.69
C GLU A 334 -6.25 24.61 13.14
N PHE A 335 -5.88 25.55 12.26
CA PHE A 335 -4.98 26.66 12.56
C PHE A 335 -5.74 27.93 12.91
N ILE A 336 -7.06 27.86 13.03
CA ILE A 336 -7.90 28.97 13.45
C ILE A 336 -8.37 28.74 14.89
N ASP A 337 -8.35 29.79 15.70
CA ASP A 337 -8.89 29.78 17.05
C ASP A 337 -10.42 29.93 17.04
N LYS A 338 -11.04 29.76 18.21
CA LYS A 338 -12.49 29.92 18.40
C LYS A 338 -13.04 31.31 18.01
N HIS A 339 -12.17 32.28 17.75
CA HIS A 339 -12.52 33.65 17.38
C HIS A 339 -12.28 33.93 15.88
N GLY A 340 -11.91 32.93 15.09
CA GLY A 340 -11.74 33.08 13.64
C GLY A 340 -10.37 33.61 13.20
N PHE A 341 -9.42 33.75 14.12
CA PHE A 341 -8.05 34.20 13.87
C PHE A 341 -7.08 33.04 13.82
N VAL A 342 -5.93 33.21 13.15
CA VAL A 342 -4.88 32.20 13.18
C VAL A 342 -4.39 31.97 14.62
N LYS A 343 -4.25 30.71 15.01
CA LYS A 343 -3.69 30.27 16.29
C LYS A 343 -2.28 30.84 16.40
N LYS A 344 -1.98 31.43 17.56
CA LYS A 344 -0.65 31.96 17.85
C LYS A 344 0.24 30.82 18.32
N VAL A 345 1.43 30.68 17.73
CA VAL A 345 2.51 29.91 18.35
C VAL A 345 3.09 30.77 19.47
N ASP A 346 2.89 30.35 20.71
CA ASP A 346 3.45 31.07 21.86
C ASP A 346 4.94 30.79 21.98
N ASN A 347 5.73 31.80 22.31
CA ASN A 347 7.17 31.63 22.51
C ASN A 347 7.44 30.68 23.67
N LYS A 348 6.56 30.66 24.67
CA LYS A 348 6.64 29.70 25.77
C LYS A 348 6.63 28.24 25.29
N GLU A 349 5.86 27.92 24.25
CA GLU A 349 5.82 26.56 23.68
C GLU A 349 7.11 26.21 22.95
N ILE A 350 7.71 27.20 22.28
CA ILE A 350 9.03 27.05 21.62
C ILE A 350 10.12 26.83 22.69
N ASP A 351 10.07 27.58 23.79
CA ASP A 351 10.98 27.42 24.92
C ASP A 351 10.84 26.05 25.59
N ILE A 352 9.60 25.55 25.74
CA ILE A 352 9.33 24.21 26.27
C ILE A 352 9.96 23.13 25.38
N ILE A 353 9.79 23.21 24.06
CA ILE A 353 10.43 22.28 23.12
C ILE A 353 11.96 22.31 23.32
N ARG A 354 12.54 23.50 23.46
CA ARG A 354 13.98 23.66 23.67
C ARG A 354 14.46 22.97 24.95
N ILE A 355 13.65 22.98 26.01
CA ILE A 355 13.95 22.25 27.25
C ILE A 355 13.78 20.73 27.04
N GLU A 356 12.66 20.30 26.47
CA GLU A 356 12.34 18.87 26.26
C GLU A 356 13.35 18.15 25.35
N ILE A 357 14.01 18.85 24.43
CA ILE A 357 15.12 18.30 23.63
C ILE A 357 16.24 17.77 24.52
N SER A 358 16.50 18.43 25.65
CA SER A 358 17.58 18.05 26.58
C SER A 358 17.22 16.79 27.39
N ASP A 359 15.93 16.50 27.54
CA ASP A 359 15.39 15.38 28.32
C ASP A 359 14.96 14.19 27.44
N MET A 360 15.33 14.19 26.15
CA MET A 360 14.95 13.17 25.18
C MET A 360 15.69 11.85 25.43
N GLU A 361 14.95 10.79 25.77
CA GLU A 361 15.53 9.47 26.11
C GLU A 361 15.22 8.36 25.10
N THR A 362 14.15 8.50 24.30
CA THR A 362 13.68 7.45 23.39
C THR A 362 13.44 7.96 21.96
N SER A 363 13.29 7.02 21.02
CA SER A 363 12.90 7.33 19.64
C SER A 363 11.50 7.92 19.56
N ASP A 364 10.61 7.51 20.44
CA ASP A 364 9.23 8.02 20.50
C ASP A 364 9.21 9.48 20.96
N ASP A 365 10.04 9.85 21.94
CA ASP A 365 10.21 11.25 22.37
C ASP A 365 10.72 12.11 21.21
N LYS A 366 11.67 11.57 20.44
CA LYS A 366 12.22 12.24 19.25
C LYS A 366 11.16 12.48 18.17
N ILE A 367 10.31 11.50 17.91
CA ILE A 367 9.18 11.61 16.98
C ILE A 367 8.15 12.62 17.52
N PHE A 368 7.82 12.56 18.80
CA PHE A 368 6.88 13.50 19.41
C PHE A 368 7.35 14.96 19.27
N LEU A 369 8.63 15.22 19.57
CA LEU A 369 9.21 16.55 19.44
C LEU A 369 9.27 17.02 17.98
N ILE A 370 9.62 16.14 17.05
CA ILE A 370 9.64 16.50 15.62
C ILE A 370 8.24 16.87 15.13
N GLU A 371 7.21 16.09 15.48
CA GLU A 371 5.82 16.35 15.11
C GLU A 371 5.32 17.68 15.68
N ARG A 372 5.66 17.98 16.94
CA ARG A 372 5.30 19.25 17.59
C ARG A 372 5.94 20.44 16.90
N VAL A 373 7.22 20.35 16.51
CA VAL A 373 7.91 21.37 15.71
C VAL A 373 7.25 21.54 14.34
N TYR A 374 6.94 20.45 13.64
CA TYR A 374 6.27 20.51 12.33
C TYR A 374 4.88 21.14 12.41
N LYS A 375 4.11 20.86 13.47
CA LYS A 375 2.81 21.48 13.72
C LYS A 375 2.95 23.00 13.88
N PHE A 376 3.92 23.48 14.66
CA PHE A 376 4.15 24.92 14.84
C PHE A 376 4.69 25.58 13.57
N LEU A 377 5.59 24.92 12.84
CA LEU A 377 6.05 25.38 11.52
C LEU A 377 4.87 25.52 10.55
N SER A 378 3.93 24.57 10.57
CA SER A 378 2.74 24.62 9.73
C SER A 378 1.85 25.82 10.04
N ILE A 379 1.65 26.13 11.33
CA ILE A 379 0.90 27.34 11.76
C ILE A 379 1.62 28.63 11.34
N VAL A 380 2.94 28.69 11.52
CA VAL A 380 3.75 29.88 11.16
C VAL A 380 3.78 30.08 9.65
N ASN A 381 4.03 29.03 8.87
CA ASN A 381 4.02 29.07 7.41
C ASN A 381 2.62 29.44 6.87
N TYR A 382 1.56 28.90 7.48
CA TYR A 382 0.20 29.27 7.14
C TYR A 382 -0.08 30.75 7.43
N SER A 383 0.33 31.25 8.59
CA SER A 383 0.24 32.67 8.95
C SER A 383 0.96 33.57 7.95
N LEU A 384 2.17 33.19 7.53
CA LEU A 384 2.92 33.92 6.50
C LEU A 384 2.21 33.91 5.15
N SER A 385 1.63 32.78 4.75
CA SER A 385 0.88 32.66 3.49
C SER A 385 -0.39 33.49 3.45
N LEU A 386 -1.05 33.68 4.60
CA LEU A 386 -2.26 34.49 4.72
C LEU A 386 -1.97 35.99 4.73
N LEU A 387 -0.78 36.41 5.18
CA LEU A 387 -0.40 37.83 5.16
C LEU A 387 -0.25 38.39 3.74
N ASP A 388 -0.01 37.53 2.76
CA ASP A 388 0.08 37.91 1.35
C ASP A 388 -1.31 37.98 0.67
N ASP A 389 -2.39 37.63 1.40
CA ASP A 389 -3.79 37.71 0.95
C ASP A 389 -4.49 38.99 1.47
N PRO A 390 -5.03 39.86 0.58
CA PRO A 390 -5.65 41.14 0.96
C PRO A 390 -6.89 41.02 1.87
N GLU A 391 -7.64 39.92 1.78
CA GLU A 391 -8.86 39.70 2.55
C GLU A 391 -8.59 38.92 3.83
N LEU A 392 -7.73 37.89 3.74
CA LEU A 392 -7.48 36.97 4.84
C LEU A 392 -6.33 37.39 5.76
N GLY A 393 -5.44 38.29 5.31
CA GLY A 393 -4.31 38.78 6.11
C GLY A 393 -4.72 39.42 7.44
N LYS A 394 -5.93 39.98 7.51
CA LYS A 394 -6.52 40.56 8.74
C LYS A 394 -6.75 39.53 9.85
N ARG A 395 -6.73 38.23 9.54
CA ARG A 395 -6.90 37.14 10.50
C ARG A 395 -5.59 36.74 11.18
N VAL A 396 -4.46 37.29 10.74
CA VAL A 396 -3.14 37.06 11.33
C VAL A 396 -2.84 38.16 12.34
N ARG A 397 -2.63 37.78 13.61
CA ARG A 397 -2.39 38.72 14.72
C ARG A 397 -0.91 39.00 14.99
N VAL A 398 -0.01 38.31 14.28
CA VAL A 398 1.44 38.36 14.48
C VAL A 398 2.09 38.99 13.25
N SER A 399 3.10 39.84 13.46
CA SER A 399 3.78 40.51 12.35
C SER A 399 4.59 39.53 11.49
N LYS A 400 4.77 39.85 10.21
CA LYS A 400 5.60 39.08 9.27
C LYS A 400 7.02 38.85 9.79
N SER A 401 7.63 39.88 10.39
CA SER A 401 8.98 39.81 10.97
C SER A 401 9.07 38.82 12.14
N MET A 402 8.07 38.81 13.02
CA MET A 402 8.03 37.89 14.16
C MET A 402 7.79 36.45 13.71
N LEU A 403 6.92 36.24 12.72
CA LEU A 403 6.69 34.91 12.13
C LEU A 403 7.92 34.37 11.41
N GLN A 404 8.67 35.22 10.69
CA GLN A 404 9.95 34.82 10.08
C GLN A 404 10.99 34.43 11.13
N LYS A 405 11.04 35.15 12.26
CA LYS A 405 11.91 34.81 13.39
C LYS A 405 11.51 33.46 14.01
N GLN A 406 10.23 33.26 14.31
CA GLN A 406 9.71 32.00 14.85
C GLN A 406 9.95 30.83 13.89
N LYS A 407 9.80 31.04 12.57
CA LYS A 407 10.13 30.04 11.56
C LYS A 407 11.60 29.62 11.62
N SER A 408 12.51 30.60 11.69
CA SER A 408 13.95 30.32 11.80
C SER A 408 14.29 29.54 13.07
N GLU A 409 13.71 29.94 14.21
CA GLU A 409 13.93 29.28 15.50
C GLU A 409 13.40 27.83 15.50
N LEU A 410 12.23 27.60 14.92
CA LEU A 410 11.65 26.25 14.81
C LEU A 410 12.43 25.35 13.82
N GLU A 411 12.94 25.90 12.72
CA GLU A 411 13.82 25.17 11.80
C GLU A 411 15.15 24.78 12.46
N GLU A 412 15.72 25.66 13.29
CA GLU A 412 16.92 25.38 14.09
C GLU A 412 16.66 24.28 15.13
N LEU A 413 15.52 24.34 15.84
CA LEU A 413 15.10 23.30 16.77
C LEU A 413 14.87 21.96 16.06
N ARG A 414 14.27 21.97 14.86
CA ARG A 414 14.11 20.76 14.04
C ARG A 414 15.46 20.11 13.77
N GLN A 415 16.43 20.89 13.33
CA GLN A 415 17.77 20.40 13.04
C GLN A 415 18.43 19.82 14.30
N THR A 416 18.28 20.52 15.43
CA THR A 416 18.82 20.10 16.72
C THR A 416 18.22 18.75 17.16
N ILE A 417 16.91 18.56 17.04
CA ILE A 417 16.23 17.28 17.34
C ILE A 417 16.77 16.16 16.46
N LEU A 418 16.87 16.40 15.15
CA LEU A 418 17.35 15.39 14.19
C LEU A 418 18.78 14.95 14.49
N GLU A 419 19.65 15.88 14.86
CA GLU A 419 21.06 15.61 15.20
C GLU A 419 21.25 15.02 16.60
N ALA A 420 20.30 15.24 17.52
CA ALA A 420 20.38 14.72 18.88
C ALA A 420 20.39 13.18 18.88
N LYS A 421 21.44 12.61 19.48
CA LYS A 421 21.64 11.16 19.59
C LYS A 421 20.91 10.62 20.81
N ILE A 422 20.06 9.62 20.61
CA ILE A 422 19.41 8.90 21.69
C ILE A 422 20.45 7.96 22.31
N ALA A 423 20.75 8.15 23.60
CA ALA A 423 21.71 7.31 24.28
C ALA A 423 21.16 5.88 24.39
N PRO A 424 21.97 4.84 24.09
CA PRO A 424 21.53 3.46 24.28
C PRO A 424 21.24 3.22 25.77
N LYS A 425 20.03 2.74 26.09
CA LYS A 425 19.67 2.37 27.47
C LYS A 425 20.67 1.33 27.99
N LYS A 426 21.46 1.69 28.99
CA LYS A 426 22.31 0.74 29.71
C LYS A 426 21.41 -0.08 30.64
N TYR A 427 21.05 -1.29 30.21
CA TYR A 427 20.49 -2.28 31.12
C TYR A 427 21.60 -2.78 32.04
N GLY A 428 21.64 -2.25 33.26
CA GLY A 428 22.57 -2.68 34.31
C GLY A 428 21.79 -2.91 35.60
N LEU A 429 21.93 -4.11 36.17
CA LEU A 429 21.41 -4.42 37.48
C LEU A 429 22.33 -3.75 38.51
N TYR A 430 21.91 -2.60 39.04
CA TYR A 430 22.66 -1.90 40.09
C TYR A 430 22.46 -2.63 41.41
N VAL A 431 23.30 -3.63 41.69
CA VAL A 431 23.37 -4.25 43.02
C VAL A 431 24.12 -3.28 43.94
N LYS A 432 23.37 -2.61 44.81
CA LYS A 432 23.95 -1.75 45.84
C LYS A 432 24.26 -2.60 47.06
N TYR A 433 25.51 -3.02 47.21
CA TYR A 433 25.94 -3.75 48.40
C TYR A 433 26.07 -2.77 49.59
N PRO A 434 25.57 -3.16 50.79
CA PRO A 434 25.83 -2.41 52.02
C PRO A 434 27.33 -2.34 52.33
N VAL A 435 27.77 -1.27 52.99
CA VAL A 435 29.15 -1.15 53.46
C VAL A 435 29.44 -2.30 54.43
N GLY A 436 30.41 -3.15 54.09
CA GLY A 436 30.80 -4.33 54.88
C GLY A 436 30.37 -5.70 54.32
N TYR A 437 29.85 -5.76 53.09
CA TYR A 437 29.51 -7.02 52.43
C TYR A 437 30.76 -7.69 51.83
N GLU A 438 31.13 -8.90 52.30
CA GLU A 438 32.29 -9.68 51.86
C GLU A 438 31.94 -10.89 50.95
N GLY A 439 30.86 -10.83 50.14
CA GLY A 439 30.57 -11.94 49.22
C GLY A 439 29.29 -11.84 48.43
#